data_AF-A0A1G8PD63-F1
#
_entry.id   AF-A0A1G8PD63-F1
#
_cell.length_a   1.000
_cell.length_b   1.000
_cell.length_c   1.000
_cell.angle_alpha   90.00
_cell.angle_beta   90.00
_cell.angle_gamma   90.00
#
_symmetry.space_group_name_H-M   'P 1'
#
loop_
_entity.id
_entity.type
_entity.pdbx_description
1 polymer ?
#
loop_
_entity_poly.entity_id
_entity_poly.type
_entity_poly.pdbx_seq_one_letter_code
_entity_poly.pdbx_strand_id
1 'polypeptide(L)'
;MVRQIFFVISFMIVFLSPELPMDLESGEWRLNIDVPEFADNLCQPGQTDMYALKLENTGGNKENVTVHTFRKEDGKMHDYGLTMDEQDTLERAEFLNFSPLPVHDRVEDIEVLILWQEEADGRILKQSFTVPLP
;
A
#
# COMPACT_ATOMS: atom_id res chain seq x y z
N MET A 1 5.31 -55.93 -10.41
CA MET A 1 6.21 -54.76 -10.52
C MET A 1 5.34 -53.57 -10.92
N VAL A 2 4.92 -52.75 -9.96
CA VAL A 2 3.94 -51.66 -10.19
C VAL A 2 4.73 -50.37 -10.44
N ARG A 3 4.50 -49.76 -11.60
CA ARG A 3 5.21 -48.57 -12.08
C ARG A 3 4.43 -47.34 -11.60
N GLN A 4 4.86 -46.70 -10.52
CA GLN A 4 4.28 -45.43 -10.08
C GLN A 4 4.73 -44.31 -11.02
N ILE A 5 3.77 -43.64 -11.64
CA ILE A 5 3.97 -42.43 -12.44
C ILE A 5 3.76 -41.26 -11.48
N PHE A 6 4.84 -40.54 -11.17
CA PHE A 6 4.75 -39.27 -10.45
C PHE A 6 4.27 -38.20 -11.43
N PHE A 7 3.03 -37.74 -11.26
CA PHE A 7 2.56 -36.51 -11.90
C PHE A 7 3.13 -35.33 -11.11
N VAL A 8 4.14 -34.67 -11.65
CA VAL A 8 4.60 -33.36 -11.16
C VAL A 8 3.63 -32.32 -11.73
N ILE A 9 2.67 -31.88 -10.91
CA ILE A 9 1.82 -30.74 -11.25
C ILE A 9 2.69 -29.49 -11.08
N SER A 10 3.21 -28.98 -12.19
CA SER A 10 3.91 -27.70 -12.22
C SER A 10 2.84 -26.59 -12.15
N PHE A 11 2.69 -25.97 -10.98
CA PHE A 11 1.91 -24.74 -10.82
C PHE A 11 2.72 -23.60 -11.44
N MET A 12 2.39 -23.23 -12.69
CA MET A 12 2.89 -21.99 -13.28
C MET A 12 2.07 -20.85 -12.68
N ILE A 13 2.64 -20.13 -11.69
CA ILE A 13 2.07 -18.88 -11.20
C ILE A 13 2.27 -17.85 -12.32
N VAL A 14 1.19 -17.50 -13.00
CA VAL A 14 1.19 -16.39 -13.95
C VAL A 14 1.24 -15.12 -13.11
N PHE A 15 2.38 -14.43 -13.12
CA PHE A 15 2.49 -13.07 -12.63
C PHE A 15 1.75 -12.16 -13.62
N LEU A 16 0.46 -11.89 -13.36
CA LEU A 16 -0.17 -10.71 -13.96
C LEU A 16 0.46 -9.48 -13.30
N SER A 17 1.00 -8.56 -14.11
CA SER A 17 1.29 -7.21 -13.62
C SER A 17 0.00 -6.58 -13.11
N PRO A 18 -0.02 -5.99 -11.91
CA PRO A 18 -1.20 -5.32 -11.38
C PRO A 18 -1.56 -4.11 -12.25
N GLU A 19 -2.86 -3.91 -12.50
CA GLU A 19 -3.38 -2.73 -13.22
C GLU A 19 -3.92 -1.70 -12.22
N LEU A 20 -3.73 -0.40 -12.53
CA LEU A 20 -4.36 0.69 -11.80
C LEU A 20 -5.76 1.02 -12.36
N PRO A 21 -6.72 1.47 -11.53
CA PRO A 21 -6.60 1.65 -10.08
C PRO A 21 -6.66 0.33 -9.32
N MET A 22 -5.95 0.27 -8.19
CA MET A 22 -6.02 -0.83 -7.24
C MET A 22 -6.86 -0.42 -6.02
N ASP A 23 -7.72 -1.32 -5.58
CA ASP A 23 -8.53 -1.18 -4.36
C ASP A 23 -8.30 -2.41 -3.48
N LEU A 24 -7.78 -2.16 -2.28
CA LEU A 24 -7.41 -3.19 -1.31
C LEU A 24 -8.17 -2.94 -0.02
N GLU A 25 -8.95 -3.91 0.41
CA GLU A 25 -9.72 -3.82 1.65
C GLU A 25 -9.27 -4.93 2.61
N SER A 26 -8.94 -4.57 3.85
CA SER A 26 -8.58 -5.52 4.89
C SER A 26 -8.91 -4.95 6.26
N GLY A 27 -9.63 -5.72 7.08
CA GLY A 27 -10.04 -5.28 8.41
C GLY A 27 -10.89 -4.02 8.34
N GLU A 28 -10.40 -2.96 8.98
CA GLU A 28 -11.07 -1.65 9.08
C GLU A 28 -10.39 -0.58 8.20
N TRP A 29 -9.64 -1.02 7.19
CA TRP A 29 -8.89 -0.14 6.32
C TRP A 29 -9.15 -0.48 4.85
N ARG A 30 -9.30 0.57 4.05
CA ARG A 30 -9.33 0.48 2.58
C ARG A 30 -8.22 1.34 2.01
N LEU A 31 -7.35 0.73 1.21
CA LEU A 31 -6.28 1.41 0.50
C LEU A 31 -6.61 1.43 -0.99
N ASN A 32 -6.70 2.63 -1.56
CA ASN A 32 -6.80 2.85 -2.99
C ASN A 32 -5.49 3.41 -3.54
N ILE A 33 -5.09 2.92 -4.71
CA ILE A 33 -3.89 3.35 -5.42
C ILE A 33 -4.28 3.67 -6.84
N ASP A 34 -3.93 4.88 -7.29
CA ASP A 34 -4.31 5.38 -8.61
C ASP A 34 -3.18 6.21 -9.23
N VAL A 35 -3.40 6.65 -10.47
CA VAL A 35 -2.63 7.69 -11.12
C VAL A 35 -3.01 9.05 -10.51
N PRO A 36 -2.05 9.87 -10.06
CA PRO A 36 -2.36 11.15 -9.44
C PRO A 36 -2.88 12.16 -10.47
N GLU A 37 -3.81 13.02 -10.04
CA GLU A 37 -4.24 14.17 -10.82
C GLU A 37 -3.13 15.23 -10.83
N PHE A 38 -2.67 15.62 -12.01
CA PHE A 38 -1.73 16.73 -12.16
C PHE A 38 -2.46 17.97 -12.68
N ALA A 39 -2.24 19.11 -12.03
CA ALA A 39 -2.38 20.39 -12.74
C ALA A 39 -1.32 20.43 -13.85
N ASP A 40 -1.66 20.93 -15.04
CA ASP A 40 -0.96 20.81 -16.34
C ASP A 40 0.58 21.01 -16.39
N ASN A 41 1.22 21.42 -15.29
CA ASN A 41 2.60 21.92 -15.25
C ASN A 41 3.51 21.30 -14.17
N LEU A 42 3.09 20.25 -13.44
CA LEU A 42 3.82 19.80 -12.23
C LEU A 42 4.71 18.55 -12.40
N CYS A 43 4.67 17.86 -13.54
CA CYS A 43 5.55 16.71 -13.78
C CYS A 43 6.14 16.74 -15.18
N GLN A 44 7.47 16.84 -15.27
CA GLN A 44 8.18 16.55 -16.51
C GLN A 44 8.18 15.03 -16.72
N PRO A 45 7.66 14.52 -17.85
CA PRO A 45 7.68 13.10 -18.15
C PRO A 45 9.11 12.56 -18.13
N GLY A 46 9.35 11.43 -17.44
CA GLY A 46 10.51 10.57 -17.71
C GLY A 46 11.59 10.38 -16.64
N GLN A 47 11.34 10.63 -15.35
CA GLN A 47 12.33 10.31 -14.30
C GLN A 47 11.82 9.52 -13.09
N THR A 48 10.52 9.52 -12.79
CA THR A 48 9.98 8.86 -11.59
C THR A 48 8.49 8.61 -11.82
N ASP A 49 8.02 7.39 -11.54
CA ASP A 49 6.59 7.07 -11.58
C ASP A 49 5.90 7.74 -10.40
N MET A 50 4.65 8.13 -10.60
CA MET A 50 3.91 8.92 -9.62
C MET A 50 2.60 8.22 -9.35
N TYR A 51 2.27 8.06 -8.07
CA TYR A 51 1.05 7.39 -7.62
C TYR A 51 0.26 8.30 -6.69
N ALA A 52 -1.04 8.06 -6.59
CA ALA A 52 -1.90 8.59 -5.54
C ALA A 52 -2.27 7.45 -4.61
N LEU A 53 -1.96 7.56 -3.32
CA LEU A 53 -2.44 6.64 -2.29
C LEU A 53 -3.57 7.32 -1.51
N LYS A 54 -4.69 6.64 -1.37
CA LYS A 54 -5.80 7.06 -0.50
C LYS A 54 -6.09 5.96 0.52
N LEU A 55 -5.90 6.25 1.80
CA LEU A 55 -6.19 5.33 2.89
C LEU A 55 -7.45 5.78 3.62
N GLU A 56 -8.49 4.97 3.61
CA GLU A 56 -9.77 5.22 4.27
C GLU A 56 -9.91 4.34 5.52
N ASN A 57 -10.40 4.96 6.61
CA ASN A 57 -10.85 4.25 7.81
C ASN A 57 -12.30 3.77 7.61
N THR A 58 -12.50 2.46 7.46
CA THR A 58 -13.85 1.88 7.27
C THR A 58 -14.49 1.42 8.60
N GLY A 59 -13.73 1.46 9.69
CA GLY A 59 -14.14 1.01 11.03
C GLY A 59 -14.74 2.09 11.92
N GLY A 60 -14.56 1.92 13.23
CA GLY A 60 -14.83 2.97 14.22
C GLY A 60 -13.77 4.09 14.21
N ASN A 61 -13.94 5.10 15.08
CA ASN A 61 -12.95 6.16 15.25
C ASN A 61 -11.58 5.59 15.65
N LYS A 62 -10.52 6.24 15.14
CA LYS A 62 -9.13 5.84 15.38
C LYS A 62 -8.40 7.02 16.01
N GLU A 63 -7.63 6.75 17.05
CA GLU A 63 -6.83 7.76 17.74
C GLU A 63 -5.35 7.53 17.45
N ASN A 64 -4.55 8.60 17.47
CA ASN A 64 -3.10 8.59 17.29
C ASN A 64 -2.69 7.75 16.06
N VAL A 65 -3.32 8.03 14.91
CA VAL A 65 -3.06 7.31 13.67
C VAL A 65 -1.72 7.76 13.10
N THR A 66 -0.81 6.82 12.86
CA THR A 66 0.44 7.05 12.15
C THR A 66 0.48 6.15 10.92
N VAL A 67 0.74 6.74 9.77
CA VAL A 67 0.94 6.01 8.52
C VAL A 67 2.36 6.20 8.04
N HIS A 68 3.02 5.08 7.72
CA HIS A 68 4.31 5.08 7.04
C HIS A 68 4.18 4.33 5.73
N THR A 69 4.85 4.82 4.70
CA THR A 69 4.97 4.11 3.42
C THR A 69 6.43 3.76 3.18
N PHE A 70 6.72 2.52 2.81
CA PHE A 70 8.06 2.02 2.56
C PHE A 70 8.13 1.45 1.14
N ARG A 71 9.33 1.43 0.58
CA ARG A 71 9.57 0.83 -0.73
C ARG A 71 10.35 -0.46 -0.61
N LYS A 72 10.03 -1.42 -1.47
CA LYS A 72 10.82 -2.62 -1.68
C LYS A 72 11.55 -2.52 -3.01
N GLU A 73 12.86 -2.60 -2.96
CA GLU A 73 13.74 -2.56 -4.14
C GLU A 73 14.73 -3.71 -4.05
N ASP A 74 14.97 -4.42 -5.17
CA ASP A 74 15.90 -5.56 -5.23
C ASP A 74 15.65 -6.61 -4.12
N GLY A 75 14.38 -6.89 -3.83
CA GLY A 75 13.96 -7.81 -2.76
C GLY A 75 14.23 -7.34 -1.32
N LYS A 76 14.61 -6.08 -1.10
CA LYS A 76 14.89 -5.51 0.23
C LYS A 76 13.93 -4.38 0.58
N MET A 77 13.44 -4.40 1.83
CA MET A 77 12.68 -3.29 2.38
C MET A 77 13.62 -2.15 2.75
N HIS A 78 13.24 -0.95 2.35
CA HIS A 78 13.94 0.28 2.68
C HIS A 78 13.11 1.10 3.67
N ASP A 79 13.73 1.43 4.81
CA ASP A 79 13.13 2.08 5.98
C ASP A 79 13.07 3.61 5.89
N TYR A 80 13.75 4.21 4.91
CA TYR A 80 13.47 5.59 4.53
C TYR A 80 12.13 5.64 3.79
N GLY A 81 11.09 5.99 4.54
CA GLY A 81 9.73 5.98 4.03
C GLY A 81 9.51 6.96 2.87
N LEU A 82 8.62 6.62 1.93
CA LEU A 82 8.21 7.49 0.83
C LEU A 82 7.41 8.69 1.36
N THR A 83 6.62 8.47 2.41
CA THR A 83 5.86 9.48 3.14
C THR A 83 5.48 8.99 4.53
N MET A 84 5.19 9.93 5.42
CA MET A 84 4.68 9.73 6.77
C MET A 84 3.60 10.78 7.07
N ASP A 85 2.50 10.36 7.69
CA ASP A 85 1.48 11.27 8.22
C ASP A 85 1.00 10.81 9.60
N GLU A 86 0.62 11.77 10.42
CA GLU A 86 0.16 11.59 11.79
C GLU A 86 -1.15 12.36 11.98
N GLN A 87 -2.18 11.68 12.49
CA GLN A 87 -3.46 12.29 12.83
C GLN A 87 -3.82 11.95 14.27
N ASP A 88 -4.18 12.97 15.05
CA ASP A 88 -4.64 12.79 16.43
C ASP A 88 -5.90 11.93 16.47
N THR A 89 -6.85 12.19 15.57
CA THR A 89 -8.09 11.43 15.42
C THR A 89 -8.42 11.30 13.94
N LEU A 90 -8.84 10.10 13.52
CA LEU A 90 -9.38 9.83 12.19
C LEU A 90 -10.78 9.22 12.35
N GLU A 91 -11.81 9.99 11.99
CA GLU A 91 -13.19 9.54 12.13
C GLU A 91 -13.52 8.43 11.12
N ARG A 92 -14.64 7.74 11.37
CA ARG A 92 -15.16 6.75 10.41
C ARG A 92 -15.41 7.40 9.05
N ALA A 93 -14.99 6.71 7.99
CA ALA A 93 -15.09 7.12 6.59
C ALA A 93 -14.25 8.37 6.21
N GLU A 94 -13.42 8.87 7.13
CA GLU A 94 -12.35 9.80 6.75
C GLU A 94 -11.19 9.08 6.08
N PHE A 95 -10.39 9.84 5.35
CA PHE A 95 -9.29 9.31 4.58
C PHE A 95 -8.08 10.23 4.61
N LEU A 96 -6.91 9.61 4.50
CA LEU A 96 -5.62 10.26 4.29
C LEU A 96 -5.25 10.14 2.82
N ASN A 97 -4.77 11.24 2.25
CA ASN A 97 -4.40 11.31 0.85
C ASN A 97 -2.91 11.64 0.71
N PHE A 98 -2.20 10.79 0.00
CA PHE A 98 -0.78 10.94 -0.31
C PHE A 98 -0.63 11.02 -1.82
N SER A 99 -0.70 12.24 -2.35
CA SER A 99 -0.66 12.49 -3.79
C SER A 99 -0.08 13.88 -4.08
N PRO A 100 0.85 14.02 -5.05
CA PRO A 100 1.51 12.94 -5.78
C PRO A 100 2.62 12.27 -4.94
N LEU A 101 2.72 10.95 -5.02
CA LEU A 101 3.77 10.16 -4.38
C LEU A 101 4.82 9.71 -5.41
N PRO A 102 6.06 10.24 -5.37
CA PRO A 102 7.13 9.85 -6.28
C PRO A 102 7.69 8.47 -5.90
N VAL A 103 7.75 7.58 -6.88
CA VAL A 103 8.24 6.21 -6.73
C VAL A 103 9.20 5.89 -7.86
N HIS A 104 10.40 5.42 -7.50
CA HIS A 104 11.46 5.14 -8.46
C HIS A 104 11.13 3.89 -9.28
N ASP A 105 11.59 3.83 -10.53
CA ASP A 105 11.33 2.73 -11.49
C ASP A 105 11.81 1.33 -11.08
N ARG A 106 12.52 1.20 -9.94
CA ARG A 106 13.03 -0.09 -9.40
C ARG A 106 12.23 -0.60 -8.21
N VAL A 107 11.21 0.14 -7.79
CA VAL A 107 10.36 -0.26 -6.69
C VAL A 107 9.42 -1.37 -7.17
N GLU A 108 9.56 -2.54 -6.55
CA GLU A 108 8.73 -3.72 -6.84
C GLU A 108 7.40 -3.60 -6.09
N ASP A 109 7.46 -3.19 -4.82
CA ASP A 109 6.30 -3.10 -3.93
C ASP A 109 6.35 -1.82 -3.09
N ILE A 110 5.18 -1.30 -2.74
CA ILE A 110 4.98 -0.33 -1.66
C ILE A 110 4.39 -1.07 -0.46
N GLU A 111 5.00 -0.91 0.71
CA GLU A 111 4.36 -1.29 1.98
C GLU A 111 3.75 -0.05 2.64
N VAL A 112 2.47 -0.12 2.97
CA VAL A 112 1.78 0.91 3.76
C VAL A 112 1.53 0.34 5.15
N LEU A 113 2.27 0.83 6.14
CA LEU A 113 2.12 0.48 7.55
C LEU A 113 1.24 1.52 8.26
N ILE A 114 0.24 1.03 8.97
CA ILE A 114 -0.74 1.82 9.70
C ILE A 114 -0.65 1.42 11.16
N LEU A 115 -0.48 2.40 12.05
CA LEU A 115 -0.51 2.27 13.50
C LEU A 115 -1.66 3.13 14.02
N TRP A 116 -2.44 2.63 14.98
CA TRP A 116 -3.53 3.41 15.59
C TRP A 116 -3.86 2.90 16.98
N GLN A 117 -4.66 3.66 17.72
CA GLN A 117 -5.26 3.26 18.99
C GLN A 117 -6.78 3.24 18.87
N GLU A 118 -7.43 2.32 19.58
CA GLU A 118 -8.87 2.35 19.80
C GLU A 118 -9.17 3.07 21.12
N GLU A 119 -10.22 3.90 21.13
CA GLU A 119 -10.64 4.71 22.29
C GLU A 119 -10.79 3.88 23.58
N ALA A 120 -11.13 2.60 23.46
CA ALA A 120 -11.55 1.76 24.58
C ALA A 120 -10.41 1.33 25.52
N ASP A 121 -9.18 1.17 25.03
CA ASP A 121 -8.10 0.59 25.84
C ASP A 121 -6.69 1.17 25.60
N GLY A 122 -6.53 2.13 24.68
CA GLY A 122 -5.25 2.78 24.39
C GLY A 122 -4.18 1.84 23.82
N ARG A 123 -4.55 0.62 23.41
CA ARG A 123 -3.60 -0.32 22.80
C ARG A 123 -3.27 0.14 21.40
N ILE A 124 -1.97 0.12 21.08
CA ILE A 124 -1.50 0.36 19.73
C ILE A 124 -1.72 -0.90 18.90
N LEU A 125 -2.53 -0.76 17.86
CA LEU A 125 -2.81 -1.74 16.83
C LEU A 125 -1.97 -1.42 15.59
N LYS A 126 -1.76 -2.44 14.75
CA LYS A 126 -1.00 -2.31 13.52
C LYS A 126 -1.59 -3.12 12.39
N GLN A 127 -1.47 -2.61 11.17
CA GLN A 127 -1.79 -3.31 9.94
C GLN A 127 -0.86 -2.84 8.83
N SER A 128 -0.54 -3.73 7.88
CA SER A 128 0.12 -3.30 6.65
C SER A 128 -0.53 -3.84 5.40
N PHE A 129 -0.42 -3.07 4.32
CA PHE A 129 -0.70 -3.49 2.96
C PHE A 129 0.62 -3.61 2.21
N THR A 130 0.81 -4.69 1.46
CA THR A 130 1.90 -4.81 0.49
C THR A 130 1.28 -4.74 -0.89
N VAL A 131 1.70 -3.75 -1.67
CA VAL A 131 1.13 -3.47 -2.98
C VAL A 131 2.22 -3.61 -4.04
N PRO A 132 2.10 -4.59 -4.95
CA PRO A 132 2.98 -4.67 -6.11
C PRO A 132 2.68 -3.50 -7.05
N LEU A 133 3.74 -2.91 -7.62
CA LEU A 133 3.58 -1.87 -8.63
C LEU A 133 3.51 -2.47 -10.06
N PRO A 134 2.82 -1.80 -11.00
CA PRO A 134 2.67 -2.25 -12.39
C PRO A 134 3.98 -2.45 -13.16
#